data_AF-A0A9N9MDE4-F1
#
_entry.id   AF-A0A9N9MDE4-F1
#
_cell.length_a   1.000
_cell.length_b   1.000
_cell.length_c   1.000
_cell.angle_alpha   90.00
_cell.angle_beta   90.00
_cell.angle_gamma   90.00
#
_symmetry.space_group_name_H-M   'P 1'
#
loop_
_entity.id
_entity.type
_entity.pdbx_description
1 polymer ?
#
loop_
_entity_poly.entity_id
_entity_poly.type
_entity_poly.pdbx_seq_one_letter_code
_entity_poly.pdbx_strand_id
1 'polypeptide(L)'
;MKNKVQLDRNKFRDVIEEELRKRRSKLQSAEELQEECFNDATFMTSFANTIANLVTSKLTEQINALKDKISDLEIEKENLSKKVDELEQGSKINQLRLYGLPESSTEDLKTKVQQVIQTNVQVQDISMED
;
A
#
# COMPACT_ATOMS: atom_id res chain seq x y z
N MET A 1 21.18 53.02 54.70
CA MET A 1 21.02 52.33 53.40
C MET A 1 20.84 50.81 53.52
N LYS A 2 21.61 50.09 54.35
CA LYS A 2 21.52 48.62 54.50
C LYS A 2 20.12 48.09 54.88
N ASN A 3 19.42 48.74 55.82
CA ASN A 3 18.08 48.31 56.25
C ASN A 3 17.00 48.41 55.15
N LYS A 4 17.10 49.37 54.22
CA LYS A 4 16.11 49.52 53.14
C LYS A 4 16.27 48.42 52.08
N VAL A 5 17.51 48.12 51.70
CA VAL A 5 17.85 47.01 50.78
C VAL A 5 17.43 45.66 51.35
N GLN A 6 17.56 45.47 52.66
CA GLN A 6 17.14 44.24 53.33
C GLN A 6 15.61 44.12 53.42
N LEU A 7 14.90 45.23 53.60
CA LEU A 7 13.44 45.28 53.57
C LEU A 7 12.88 44.95 52.17
N ASP A 8 13.50 45.47 51.10
CA ASP A 8 13.08 45.24 49.73
C ASP A 8 13.34 43.78 49.28
N ARG A 9 14.44 43.17 49.76
CA ARG A 9 14.71 41.73 49.56
C ARG A 9 13.66 40.83 50.23
N ASN A 10 13.23 41.18 51.44
CA ASN A 10 12.20 40.42 52.14
C ASN A 10 10.85 40.52 51.42
N LYS A 11 10.44 41.71 51.00
CA LYS A 11 9.22 41.88 50.20
C LYS A 11 9.24 41.09 48.89
N PHE A 12 10.38 41.09 48.19
CA PHE A 12 10.53 40.33 46.96
C PHE A 12 10.44 38.81 47.21
N ARG A 13 11.03 38.34 48.31
CA ARG A 13 10.92 36.94 48.75
C ARG A 13 9.47 36.57 49.07
N ASP A 14 8.74 37.41 49.79
CA ASP A 14 7.34 37.18 50.15
C ASP A 14 6.46 37.07 48.90
N VAL A 15 6.68 37.93 47.90
CA VAL A 15 5.97 37.88 46.60
C VAL A 15 6.26 36.57 45.85
N ILE A 16 7.52 36.13 45.83
CA ILE A 16 7.88 34.84 45.20
C ILE A 16 7.24 33.67 45.95
N GLU A 17 7.29 33.67 47.27
CA GLU A 17 6.70 32.61 48.10
C GLU A 17 5.18 32.54 47.91
N GLU A 18 4.50 33.68 47.79
CA GLU A 18 3.07 33.75 47.52
C GLU A 18 2.72 33.23 46.11
N GLU A 19 3.51 33.59 45.09
CA GLU A 19 3.32 33.11 43.72
C GLU A 19 3.56 31.60 43.61
N LEU A 20 4.60 31.08 44.28
CA LEU A 20 4.86 29.65 44.37
C LEU A 20 3.74 28.90 45.13
N ARG A 21 3.13 29.54 46.13
CA ARG A 21 1.96 28.97 46.82
C ARG A 21 0.75 28.88 45.90
N LYS A 22 0.46 29.95 45.14
CA LYS A 22 -0.63 29.97 44.16
C LYS A 22 -0.44 28.91 43.09
N ARG A 23 0.78 28.74 42.57
CA ARG A 23 1.10 27.70 41.58
C ARG A 23 0.94 26.29 42.13
N ARG A 24 1.41 26.02 43.36
CA ARG A 24 1.23 24.72 44.01
C ARG A 24 -0.24 24.37 44.21
N SER A 25 -1.05 25.33 44.68
CA SER A 25 -2.49 25.11 44.83
C SER A 25 -3.18 24.82 43.50
N LYS A 26 -2.83 25.53 42.42
CA LYS A 26 -3.38 25.24 41.09
C LYS A 26 -3.00 23.86 40.57
N LEU A 27 -1.76 23.44 40.79
CA LEU A 27 -1.28 22.11 40.38
C LEU A 27 -2.06 21.02 41.13
N GLN A 28 -2.20 21.17 42.45
CA GLN A 28 -2.95 20.23 43.27
C GLN A 28 -4.41 20.10 42.81
N SER A 29 -5.09 21.22 42.52
CA SER A 29 -6.46 21.16 42.01
C SER A 29 -6.57 20.50 40.62
N ALA A 30 -5.54 20.61 39.78
CA ALA A 30 -5.52 19.91 38.50
C ALA A 30 -5.30 18.39 38.68
N GLU A 31 -4.45 18.00 39.64
CA GLU A 31 -4.22 16.59 39.99
C GLU A 31 -5.48 15.95 40.58
N GLU A 32 -6.19 16.65 41.47
CA GLU A 32 -7.47 16.20 42.05
C GLU A 32 -8.55 16.03 40.97
N LEU A 33 -8.68 16.99 40.05
CA LEU A 33 -9.62 16.89 38.93
C LEU A 33 -9.26 15.74 37.99
N GLN A 34 -7.97 15.53 37.73
CA GLN A 34 -7.49 14.41 36.93
C GLN A 34 -7.88 13.08 37.58
N GLU A 35 -7.67 12.94 38.88
CA GLU A 35 -8.05 11.74 39.64
C GLU A 35 -9.57 11.52 39.61
N GLU A 36 -10.37 12.58 39.75
CA GLU A 36 -11.83 12.52 39.65
C GLU A 36 -12.28 12.04 38.26
N CYS A 37 -11.68 12.55 37.18
CA CYS A 37 -11.97 12.08 35.83
C CYS A 37 -11.61 10.61 35.61
N PHE A 38 -10.50 10.13 36.20
CA PHE A 38 -10.11 8.71 36.09
C PHE A 38 -11.02 7.78 36.92
N ASN A 39 -11.56 8.28 38.02
CA ASN A 39 -12.48 7.55 38.89
C ASN A 39 -13.94 7.61 38.39
N ASP A 40 -14.28 8.56 37.51
CA ASP A 40 -15.57 8.58 36.81
C ASP A 40 -15.60 7.51 35.71
N ALA A 41 -16.23 6.38 36.04
CA ALA A 41 -16.43 5.26 35.13
C ALA A 41 -17.21 5.65 33.86
N THR A 42 -18.12 6.63 33.94
CA THR A 42 -18.91 7.08 32.78
C THR A 42 -18.03 7.84 31.79
N PHE A 43 -17.21 8.74 32.31
CA PHE A 43 -16.22 9.48 31.51
C PHE A 43 -15.23 8.51 30.85
N MET A 44 -14.62 7.61 31.63
CA MET A 44 -13.64 6.66 31.10
C MET A 44 -14.24 5.71 30.05
N THR A 45 -15.50 5.28 30.23
CA THR A 45 -16.21 4.47 29.24
C THR A 45 -16.45 5.25 27.95
N SER A 46 -16.91 6.51 28.05
CA SER A 46 -17.10 7.39 26.90
C SER A 46 -15.79 7.64 26.14
N PHE A 47 -14.72 7.91 26.89
CA PHE A 47 -13.39 8.11 26.34
C PHE A 47 -12.87 6.87 25.61
N ALA A 48 -12.97 5.69 26.23
CA ALA A 48 -12.59 4.42 25.63
C ALA A 48 -13.38 4.14 24.34
N ASN A 49 -14.71 4.35 24.34
CA ASN A 49 -15.56 4.20 23.17
C ASN A 49 -15.17 5.17 22.06
N THR A 50 -14.82 6.41 22.40
CA THR A 50 -14.38 7.41 21.42
C THR A 50 -13.08 6.98 20.73
N ILE A 51 -12.10 6.49 21.51
CA ILE A 51 -10.85 5.95 20.97
C ILE A 51 -11.15 4.72 20.10
N ALA A 52 -11.97 3.78 20.57
CA ALA A 52 -12.32 2.58 19.83
C ALA A 52 -12.98 2.91 18.49
N ASN A 53 -13.90 3.87 18.47
CA ASN A 53 -14.55 4.34 17.25
C ASN A 53 -13.56 5.00 16.29
N LEU A 54 -12.66 5.85 16.80
CA LEU A 54 -11.64 6.50 15.97
C LEU A 54 -10.70 5.48 15.33
N VAL A 55 -10.24 4.50 16.11
CA VAL A 55 -9.38 3.41 15.61
C VAL A 55 -10.13 2.59 14.57
N THR A 56 -11.37 2.21 14.85
CA THR A 56 -12.20 1.42 13.94
C THR A 56 -12.45 2.16 12.63
N SER A 57 -12.77 3.45 12.68
CA SER A 57 -12.96 4.28 11.47
C SER A 57 -11.70 4.32 10.63
N LYS A 58 -10.55 4.61 11.26
CA LYS A 58 -9.26 4.70 10.56
C LYS A 58 -8.84 3.37 9.93
N LEU A 59 -9.05 2.25 10.65
CA LEU A 59 -8.77 0.92 10.11
C LEU A 59 -9.71 0.58 8.96
N THR A 60 -10.99 0.93 9.07
CA THR A 60 -11.99 0.70 8.01
C THR A 60 -11.63 1.45 6.73
N GLU A 61 -11.25 2.72 6.85
CA GLU A 61 -10.77 3.53 5.71
C GLU A 61 -9.55 2.90 5.04
N GLN A 62 -8.55 2.48 5.84
CA GLN A 62 -7.35 1.83 5.31
C GLN A 62 -7.66 0.49 4.63
N ILE A 63 -8.55 -0.31 5.22
CA ILE A 63 -8.98 -1.59 4.65
C ILE A 63 -9.68 -1.37 3.31
N ASN A 64 -10.56 -0.38 3.22
CA ASN A 64 -11.27 -0.08 1.97
C ASN A 64 -10.30 0.41 0.88
N ALA A 65 -9.38 1.33 1.22
CA ALA A 65 -8.36 1.78 0.28
C ALA A 65 -7.46 0.63 -0.22
N LEU A 66 -7.13 -0.33 0.65
CA LEU A 66 -6.38 -1.53 0.25
C LEU A 66 -7.21 -2.46 -0.64
N LYS A 67 -8.50 -2.65 -0.37
CA LYS A 67 -9.40 -3.44 -1.21
C LYS A 67 -9.51 -2.86 -2.62
N ASP A 68 -9.69 -1.55 -2.74
CA ASP A 68 -9.79 -0.87 -4.03
C ASP A 68 -8.49 -1.07 -4.83
N LYS A 69 -7.34 -0.89 -4.16
CA LYS A 69 -6.03 -1.11 -4.78
C LYS A 69 -5.81 -2.56 -5.25
N ILE A 70 -6.31 -3.55 -4.49
CA ILE A 70 -6.23 -4.96 -4.91
C ILE A 70 -7.07 -5.17 -6.17
N SER A 71 -8.29 -4.65 -6.20
CA SER A 71 -9.18 -4.75 -7.37
C SER A 71 -8.53 -4.12 -8.61
N ASP A 72 -7.93 -2.94 -8.48
CA ASP A 72 -7.26 -2.26 -9.58
C ASP A 72 -6.08 -3.08 -10.11
N LEU A 73 -5.27 -3.65 -9.22
CA LEU A 73 -4.14 -4.50 -9.58
C LEU A 73 -4.58 -5.82 -10.25
N GLU A 74 -5.70 -6.40 -9.83
CA GLU A 74 -6.26 -7.60 -10.45
C GLU A 74 -6.73 -7.32 -11.89
N ILE A 75 -7.39 -6.17 -12.11
CA ILE A 75 -7.79 -5.71 -13.45
C ILE A 75 -6.56 -5.45 -14.32
N GLU A 76 -5.55 -4.75 -13.79
CA GLU A 76 -4.32 -4.47 -14.52
C GLU A 76 -3.60 -5.77 -14.91
N LYS A 77 -3.52 -6.74 -13.99
CA LYS A 77 -2.94 -8.06 -14.25
C LYS A 77 -3.67 -8.79 -15.36
N GLU A 78 -5.00 -8.79 -15.36
CA GLU A 78 -5.79 -9.44 -16.42
C GLU A 78 -5.53 -8.80 -17.78
N ASN A 79 -5.52 -7.46 -17.84
CA ASN A 79 -5.24 -6.72 -19.07
C ASN A 79 -3.83 -6.99 -19.60
N LEU A 80 -2.83 -7.03 -18.71
CA LEU A 80 -1.46 -7.38 -19.09
C LEU A 80 -1.36 -8.83 -19.57
N SER A 81 -2.06 -9.77 -18.94
CA SER A 81 -2.10 -11.17 -19.38
C SER A 81 -2.63 -11.29 -20.81
N LYS A 82 -3.78 -10.64 -21.10
CA LYS A 82 -4.36 -10.64 -22.45
C LYS A 82 -3.39 -10.04 -23.47
N LYS A 83 -2.71 -8.94 -23.11
CA LYS A 83 -1.74 -8.29 -23.98
C LYS A 83 -0.51 -9.16 -24.25
N VAL A 84 -0.04 -9.93 -23.27
CA VAL A 84 1.03 -10.92 -23.47
C VAL A 84 0.57 -12.00 -24.44
N ASP A 85 -0.63 -12.54 -24.26
CA ASP A 85 -1.18 -13.57 -25.15
C ASP A 85 -1.32 -13.06 -26.59
N GLU A 86 -1.83 -11.84 -26.78
CA GLU A 86 -1.94 -11.19 -28.09
C GLU A 86 -0.57 -11.02 -28.76
N LEU A 87 0.44 -10.56 -28.01
CA LEU A 87 1.79 -10.39 -28.52
C LEU A 87 2.45 -11.72 -28.85
N GLU A 88 2.25 -12.75 -28.04
CA GLU A 88 2.75 -14.10 -28.32
C GLU A 88 2.12 -14.69 -29.58
N GLN A 89 0.81 -14.57 -29.72
CA GLN A 89 0.09 -15.01 -30.92
C GLN A 89 0.56 -14.23 -32.14
N GLY A 90 0.67 -12.91 -32.04
CA GLY A 90 1.19 -12.06 -33.12
C GLY A 90 2.62 -12.39 -33.52
N SER A 91 3.49 -12.68 -32.56
CA SER A 91 4.88 -13.10 -32.82
C SER A 91 4.96 -14.46 -33.53
N LYS A 92 4.03 -15.37 -33.21
CA LYS A 92 4.01 -16.75 -33.73
C LYS A 92 3.10 -16.93 -34.95
N ILE A 93 2.42 -15.89 -35.44
CA ILE A 93 1.38 -16.00 -36.47
C ILE A 93 1.88 -16.63 -37.78
N ASN A 94 3.14 -16.37 -38.14
CA ASN A 94 3.78 -16.91 -39.35
C ASN A 94 4.73 -18.08 -39.04
N GLN A 95 4.66 -18.65 -37.83
CA GLN A 95 5.49 -19.77 -37.40
C GLN A 95 4.69 -21.05 -37.38
N LEU A 96 5.13 -22.05 -38.15
CA LEU A 96 4.55 -23.38 -38.13
C LEU A 96 5.42 -24.32 -37.29
N ARG A 97 4.80 -25.02 -36.33
CA ARG A 97 5.48 -26.09 -35.58
C ARG A 97 5.31 -27.41 -36.31
N LEU A 98 6.44 -28.01 -36.70
CA LEU A 98 6.49 -29.31 -37.35
C LEU A 98 6.94 -30.37 -36.34
N TYR A 99 6.10 -31.36 -36.09
CA TYR A 99 6.39 -32.47 -35.18
C TYR A 99 6.61 -33.77 -35.95
N GLY A 100 7.37 -34.71 -35.36
CA GLY A 100 7.59 -36.04 -35.94
C GLY A 100 8.56 -36.08 -37.12
N LEU A 101 9.34 -35.02 -37.35
CA LEU A 101 10.43 -35.05 -38.31
C LEU A 101 11.56 -35.96 -37.77
N PRO A 102 11.96 -37.02 -38.50
CA PRO A 102 13.02 -37.91 -38.04
C PRO A 102 14.34 -37.15 -37.93
N GLU A 103 15.06 -37.38 -36.84
CA GLU A 103 16.39 -36.83 -36.62
C GLU A 103 17.36 -37.38 -37.69
N SER A 104 18.25 -36.53 -38.20
CA SER A 104 19.32 -36.94 -39.12
C SER A 104 20.56 -36.13 -38.80
N SER A 105 21.72 -36.79 -38.81
CA SER A 105 23.03 -36.17 -38.64
C SER A 105 23.59 -35.58 -39.93
N THR A 106 22.96 -35.85 -41.09
CA THR A 106 23.50 -35.53 -42.42
C THR A 106 22.63 -34.59 -43.24
N GLU A 107 21.30 -34.58 -43.03
CA GLU A 107 20.38 -33.69 -43.75
C GLU A 107 19.98 -32.47 -42.91
N ASP A 108 19.96 -31.30 -43.55
CA ASP A 108 19.48 -30.08 -42.93
C ASP A 108 17.94 -30.05 -42.82
N LEU A 109 17.44 -29.22 -41.90
CA LEU A 109 16.00 -29.09 -41.64
C LEU A 109 15.22 -28.56 -42.86
N LYS A 110 15.83 -27.67 -43.65
CA LYS A 110 15.15 -27.03 -44.78
C LYS A 110 14.83 -28.05 -45.87
N THR A 111 15.79 -28.91 -46.21
CA THR A 111 15.61 -29.99 -47.19
C THR A 111 14.52 -30.96 -46.76
N LYS A 112 14.52 -31.37 -45.49
CA LYS A 112 13.48 -32.26 -44.95
C LYS A 112 12.08 -31.64 -45.03
N VAL A 113 11.94 -30.37 -44.63
CA VAL A 113 10.66 -29.66 -44.72
C VAL A 113 10.18 -29.55 -46.16
N GLN A 114 11.09 -29.27 -47.09
CA GLN A 114 10.77 -29.14 -48.51
C GLN A 114 10.28 -30.47 -49.12
N GLN A 115 10.91 -31.59 -48.77
CA GLN A 115 10.46 -32.93 -49.19
C GLN A 115 9.06 -33.26 -48.65
N VAL A 116 8.79 -32.95 -47.37
CA VAL A 116 7.47 -33.18 -46.76
C VAL A 116 6.39 -32.36 -47.46
N ILE A 117 6.67 -31.09 -47.78
CA ILE A 117 5.74 -30.23 -48.52
C ILE A 117 5.49 -30.79 -49.92
N GLN A 118 6.54 -31.12 -50.68
CA GLN A 118 6.40 -31.66 -52.05
C GLN A 118 5.62 -32.98 -52.10
N THR A 119 5.78 -33.81 -51.06
CA THR A 119 5.12 -35.12 -51.00
C THR A 119 3.64 -35.01 -50.61
N ASN A 120 3.29 -34.08 -49.72
CA ASN A 120 1.98 -34.05 -49.07
C ASN A 120 1.09 -32.87 -49.47
N VAL A 121 1.67 -31.80 -50.03
CA VAL A 121 0.93 -30.62 -50.47
C VAL A 121 0.97 -30.58 -51.99
N GLN A 122 -0.14 -30.90 -52.63
CA GLN A 122 -0.32 -30.62 -54.06
C GLN A 122 -0.49 -29.12 -54.23
N VAL A 123 0.61 -28.43 -54.55
CA VAL A 123 0.56 -27.03 -54.96
C VAL A 123 0.02 -27.02 -56.39
N GLN A 124 -1.28 -26.75 -56.54
CA GLN A 124 -1.81 -26.31 -57.84
C GLN A 124 -1.41 -24.85 -58.00
N ASP A 125 -0.62 -24.54 -59.03
CA ASP A 125 -0.37 -23.17 -59.42
C ASP A 125 -1.73 -22.51 -59.71
N ILE A 126 -2.15 -21.59 -58.85
CA ILE A 126 -3.26 -20.70 -59.15
C ILE A 126 -2.67 -19.72 -60.15
N SER A 127 -2.76 -20.06 -61.44
CA SER A 127 -2.51 -19.12 -62.52
C SER A 127 -3.48 -17.96 -62.33
N MET A 128 -2.96 -16.81 -61.88
CA MET A 128 -3.67 -15.54 -62.07
C MET A 128 -3.65 -15.29 -63.57
N GLU A 129 -4.74 -15.65 -64.25
CA GLU A 129 -5.05 -15.11 -65.56
C GLU A 129 -5.39 -13.62 -65.36
N ASP A 130 -4.65 -12.77 -66.07
CA ASP A 130 -4.87 -11.32 -66.18
C ASP A 130 -6.26 -10.97 -66.72
#